data_AF-A0A424RAN6-F1
#
_entry.id   AF-A0A424RAN6-F1
#
_cell.length_a   1.000
_cell.length_b   1.000
_cell.length_c   1.000
_cell.angle_alpha   90.00
_cell.angle_beta   90.00
_cell.angle_gamma   90.00
#
_symmetry.space_group_name_H-M   'P 1'
#
loop_
_entity.id
_entity.type
_entity.pdbx_description
1 polymer ?
#
loop_
_entity_poly.entity_id
_entity_poly.type
_entity_poly.pdbx_seq_one_letter_code
_entity_poly.pdbx_strand_id
1 'polypeptide(L)' 'MNKEIIKEAISEYFQEEKDKTTVLTAYEAADMLRINYRTLLNRIHSGKYEFTADGYQYKITLNQLKKYL' A
#
# COMPACT_ATOMS: atom_id res chain seq x y z
N MET A 1 10.23 -31.43 7.61
CA MET A 1 9.23 -30.60 6.90
C MET A 1 8.82 -29.34 7.69
N ASN A 2 9.71 -28.74 8.50
CA ASN A 2 9.36 -27.58 9.36
C ASN A 2 10.20 -26.32 9.11
N LYS A 3 11.41 -26.43 8.53
CA LYS A 3 12.30 -25.28 8.36
C LYS A 3 11.86 -24.34 7.23
N GLU A 4 11.18 -24.85 6.21
CA GLU A 4 10.74 -24.04 5.06
C GLU A 4 9.50 -23.22 5.41
N ILE A 5 8.50 -23.83 6.06
CA ILE A 5 7.30 -23.14 6.56
C ILE A 5 7.67 -21.99 7.51
N ILE A 6 8.63 -22.21 8.42
CA ILE A 6 9.08 -21.16 9.34
C ILE A 6 9.79 -20.03 8.59
N LYS A 7 10.60 -20.34 7.57
CA LYS A 7 11.27 -19.32 6.75
C LYS A 7 10.26 -18.50 5.92
N GLU A 8 9.25 -19.15 5.36
CA GLU A 8 8.17 -18.48 4.63
C GLU A 8 7.40 -17.54 5.55
N ALA A 9 6.95 -18.01 6.72
CA ALA A 9 6.24 -17.18 7.69
C ALA A 9 7.06 -15.97 8.17
N ILE A 10 8.38 -16.15 8.39
CA ILE A 10 9.27 -15.05 8.75
C ILE A 10 9.41 -14.06 7.58
N SER A 11 9.55 -14.56 6.37
CA SER A 11 9.66 -13.72 5.17
C SER A 11 8.39 -12.91 4.92
N GLU A 12 7.22 -13.51 5.10
CA GLU A 12 5.92 -12.84 5.00
C GLU A 12 5.78 -11.75 6.04
N TYR A 13 6.15 -12.04 7.29
CA TYR A 13 6.14 -11.06 8.38
C TYR A 13 7.01 -9.83 8.04
N PHE A 14 8.27 -10.06 7.62
CA PHE A 14 9.16 -8.95 7.25
C PHE A 14 8.67 -8.18 6.03
N GLN A 15 8.04 -8.85 5.07
CA GLN A 15 7.46 -8.19 3.91
C GLN A 15 6.26 -7.33 4.29
N GLU A 16 5.40 -7.79 5.19
CA GLU A 16 4.25 -7.02 5.68
C GLU A 16 4.71 -5.76 6.46
N GLU A 17 5.71 -5.90 7.33
CA GLU A 17 6.30 -4.75 8.05
C GLU A 17 6.94 -3.75 7.10
N LYS A 18 7.61 -4.24 6.04
CA LYS A 18 8.13 -3.39 4.98
C LYS A 18 7.01 -2.68 4.23
N ASP A 19 5.90 -3.35 3.93
CA ASP A 19 4.78 -2.74 3.22
C ASP A 19 4.08 -1.66 4.05
N LYS A 20 4.03 -1.81 5.38
CA LYS A 20 3.49 -0.81 6.32
C LYS A 20 4.31 0.47 6.35
N THR A 21 5.63 0.35 6.17
CA THR A 21 6.58 1.47 6.22
C THR A 21 6.88 2.07 4.84
N THR A 22 6.58 1.36 3.76
CA THR A 22 6.72 1.84 2.39
C THR A 22 5.60 2.82 2.06
N VAL A 23 5.93 4.11 2.03
CA VAL A 23 5.00 5.20 1.68
C VAL A 23 5.13 5.52 0.20
N LEU A 24 4.00 5.55 -0.49
CA LEU A 24 3.87 5.92 -1.90
C LEU A 24 3.07 7.21 -2.02
N THR A 25 3.41 8.02 -3.00
CA THR A 25 2.58 9.14 -3.42
C THR A 25 1.31 8.60 -4.10
N ALA A 26 0.25 9.40 -4.13
CA ALA A 26 -0.97 9.02 -4.86
C ALA A 26 -0.72 8.81 -6.37
N TYR A 27 0.31 9.44 -6.96
CA TYR A 27 0.69 9.16 -8.36
C TYR A 27 1.29 7.75 -8.50
N GLU A 28 2.28 7.40 -7.68
CA GLU A 28 2.91 6.06 -7.70
C GLU A 28 1.88 4.96 -7.38
N ALA A 29 1.00 5.22 -6.41
CA ALA A 29 -0.08 4.33 -6.05
C ALA A 29 -1.06 4.08 -7.21
N ALA A 30 -1.41 5.11 -7.97
CA ALA A 30 -2.30 5.00 -9.11
C ALA A 30 -1.67 4.18 -10.24
N ASP A 31 -0.37 4.40 -10.49
CA ASP A 31 0.41 3.63 -11.47
C ASP A 31 0.49 2.15 -11.08
N MET A 32 0.78 1.87 -9.80
CA MET A 32 0.85 0.49 -9.28
C MET A 32 -0.48 -0.26 -9.41
N LEU A 33 -1.60 0.42 -9.18
CA LEU A 33 -2.94 -0.14 -9.37
C LEU A 33 -3.40 -0.17 -10.84
N ARG A 34 -2.62 0.43 -11.76
CA ARG A 34 -2.99 0.65 -13.16
C ARG A 34 -4.34 1.35 -13.33
N ILE A 35 -4.61 2.35 -12.49
CA ILE A 35 -5.81 3.19 -12.56
C ILE A 35 -5.45 4.65 -12.78
N ASN A 36 -6.42 5.43 -13.25
CA ASN A 36 -6.25 6.88 -13.35
C ASN A 36 -6.05 7.51 -11.95
N TYR A 37 -5.14 8.47 -11.84
CA TYR A 37 -4.88 9.25 -10.63
C TYR A 37 -6.17 9.82 -10.00
N ARG A 38 -7.08 10.38 -10.81
CA ARG A 38 -8.37 10.91 -10.35
C ARG A 38 -9.26 9.82 -9.75
N THR A 39 -9.23 8.62 -10.32
CA THR A 39 -9.94 7.46 -9.78
C THR A 39 -9.39 7.08 -8.41
N LEU A 40 -8.06 7.09 -8.23
CA LEU A 40 -7.47 6.87 -6.92
C LEU A 40 -7.89 7.96 -5.93
N LEU A 41 -7.81 9.25 -6.30
CA LEU A 41 -8.22 10.35 -5.43
C LEU A 41 -9.69 10.22 -4.99
N ASN A 42 -10.60 9.87 -5.90
CA ASN A 42 -11.99 9.63 -5.54
C ASN A 42 -12.15 8.50 -4.52
N ARG A 43 -11.36 7.42 -4.62
CA ARG A 43 -11.38 6.32 -3.65
C ARG A 43 -10.80 6.74 -2.29
N ILE A 44 -9.75 7.57 -2.30
CA ILE A 44 -9.18 8.16 -1.08
C ILE A 44 -10.24 9.03 -0.40
N HIS A 45 -10.89 9.93 -1.15
CA HIS A 45 -11.94 10.81 -0.63
C HIS A 45 -13.23 10.08 -0.26
N SER A 46 -13.50 8.90 -0.82
CA SER A 46 -14.60 8.02 -0.38
C SER A 46 -14.28 7.23 0.89
N GLY A 47 -13.12 7.45 1.52
CA GLY A 47 -12.69 6.78 2.74
C GLY A 47 -12.23 5.33 2.54
N LYS A 48 -11.96 4.89 1.29
CA LYS A 48 -11.53 3.52 1.02
C LYS A 48 -10.10 3.24 1.48
N TYR A 49 -9.26 4.26 1.51
CA TYR A 49 -7.86 4.13 1.91
C TYR A 49 -7.54 5.08 3.06
N GLU A 50 -6.77 4.59 4.03
CA GLU A 50 -6.07 5.47 4.97
C GLU A 50 -4.92 6.17 4.24
N PHE A 51 -4.77 7.46 4.46
CA PHE A 51 -3.76 8.28 3.81
C PHE A 51 -3.26 9.38 4.75
N THR A 52 -2.09 9.91 4.43
CA THR A 52 -1.59 11.16 5.00
C THR A 52 -1.49 12.20 3.89
N ALA A 53 -1.63 13.48 4.24
CA ALA A 53 -1.48 14.59 3.31
C ALA A 53 -0.36 15.50 3.79
N ASP A 54 0.56 15.82 2.89
CA ASP A 54 1.65 16.76 3.11
C ASP A 54 1.49 17.91 2.12
N GLY A 55 0.82 18.98 2.57
CA GLY A 55 0.33 20.04 1.71
C GLY A 55 -0.64 19.51 0.65
N TYR A 56 -0.22 19.56 -0.63
CA TYR A 56 -1.03 19.11 -1.77
C TYR A 56 -0.77 17.64 -2.18
N GLN A 57 0.14 16.94 -1.48
CA GLN A 57 0.54 15.59 -1.85
C GLN A 57 -0.11 14.56 -0.93
N TYR A 58 -0.95 13.72 -1.52
CA TYR A 58 -1.54 12.56 -0.85
C TYR A 58 -0.52 11.41 -0.84
N LYS A 59 -0.35 10.78 0.32
CA LYS A 59 0.57 9.68 0.58
C LYS A 59 -0.20 8.49 1.16
N ILE A 60 0.09 7.29 0.68
CA ILE A 60 -0.56 6.04 1.06
C ILE A 60 0.51 4.96 1.26
N THR A 61 0.35 4.09 2.26
CA THR A 61 1.29 2.98 2.43
C THR A 61 1.00 1.86 1.44
N LEU A 62 2.04 1.13 1.04
CA LEU A 62 1.89 -0.04 0.17
C LEU A 62 0.96 -1.10 0.80
N ASN A 63 1.02 -1.27 2.12
CA ASN A 63 0.12 -2.14 2.85
C ASN A 63 -1.36 -1.75 2.63
N GLN A 64 -1.70 -0.46 2.67
CA GLN A 64 -3.07 0.00 2.42
C GLN A 64 -3.52 -0.23 0.99
N LEU A 65 -2.60 -0.14 0.01
CA LEU A 65 -2.92 -0.47 -1.39
C LEU A 65 -3.17 -1.97 -1.59
N LYS A 66 -2.32 -2.82 -0.99
CA LYS A 66 -2.41 -4.28 -1.12
C LYS A 66 -3.71 -4.87 -0.57
N LYS A 67 -4.38 -4.21 0.38
CA LYS A 67 -5.73 -4.61 0.84
C LYS A 67 -6.79 -4.66 -0.28
N TYR A 68 -6.52 -4.03 -1.42
CA TYR A 68 -7.46 -3.85 -2.51
C TYR A 68 -6.91 -4.25 -3.89
N LEU A 69 -5.74 -4.92 -3.92
CA LEU A 69 -5.18 -5.62 -5.08
C LEU A 69 -5.70 -7.05 -5.08
#